data_AF-A0A924Q587-F1
#
_entry.id   AF-A0A924Q587-F1
#
_cell.length_a   1.000
_cell.length_b   1.000
_cell.length_c   1.000
_cell.angle_alpha   90.00
_cell.angle_beta   90.00
_cell.angle_gamma   90.00
#
_symmetry.space_group_name_H-M   'P 1'
#
loop_
_entity.id
_entity.type
_entity.pdbx_description
1 polymer ?
#
loop_
_entity_poly.entity_id
_entity_poly.type
_entity_poly.pdbx_seq_one_letter_code
_entity_poly.pdbx_strand_id
1 'polypeptide(L)'
;VQPDPGPVAVVSFMSAITKTRYPELVNEWINELLSVEYQTMAVNSPYFFGPTVKGVSIPAAARPYTPSTPAEVLKLQSVDWSKIAPMRGAIVEQFDRNFTS
;
A
#
# COMPACT_ATOMS: atom_id res chain seq x y z
N VAL A 1 -7.47 -11.76 -10.26
CA VAL A 1 -7.64 -11.35 -11.68
C VAL A 1 -7.01 -9.98 -11.82
N GLN A 2 -6.03 -9.83 -12.71
CA GLN A 2 -5.43 -8.52 -12.99
C GLN A 2 -6.18 -7.91 -14.19
N PRO A 3 -6.83 -6.74 -14.06
CA PRO A 3 -7.54 -6.11 -15.18
C PRO A 3 -6.54 -5.59 -16.23
N ASP A 4 -6.95 -5.51 -17.50
CA ASP A 4 -6.11 -5.08 -18.64
C ASP A 4 -5.44 -3.70 -18.42
N PRO A 5 -6.14 -2.66 -17.92
CA PRO A 5 -5.52 -1.37 -17.59
C PRO A 5 -4.50 -1.45 -16.44
N GLY A 6 -4.45 -2.57 -15.73
CA GLY A 6 -3.67 -2.78 -14.51
C GLY A 6 -4.48 -2.54 -13.22
N PRO A 7 -4.18 -3.26 -12.13
CA PRO A 7 -4.91 -3.10 -10.88
C PRO A 7 -4.55 -1.78 -10.20
N VAL A 8 -5.51 -1.25 -9.43
CA VAL A 8 -5.25 -0.10 -8.55
C VAL A 8 -4.43 -0.56 -7.35
N ALA A 9 -3.26 0.04 -7.17
CA ALA A 9 -2.40 -0.15 -6.02
C ALA A 9 -2.90 0.69 -4.84
N VAL A 10 -3.24 0.02 -3.74
CA VAL A 10 -3.44 0.67 -2.44
C VAL A 10 -2.11 0.59 -1.69
N VAL A 11 -1.40 1.71 -1.63
CA VAL A 11 -0.13 1.80 -0.90
C VAL A 11 -0.41 2.12 0.55
N SER A 12 -0.12 1.17 1.44
CA SER A 12 -0.20 1.39 2.89
C SER A 12 1.05 2.10 3.39
N PHE A 13 0.87 3.10 4.25
CA PHE A 13 1.95 3.84 4.89
C PHE A 13 1.70 3.91 6.39
N MET A 14 2.79 3.83 7.16
CA MET A 14 2.78 4.05 8.60
C MET A 14 3.29 5.45 8.89
N SER A 15 2.71 6.11 9.88
CA SER A 15 3.09 7.48 10.22
C SER A 15 3.01 7.68 11.73
N ALA A 16 4.00 8.36 12.30
CA ALA A 16 3.95 8.78 13.68
C ALA A 16 2.89 9.88 13.85
N ILE A 17 2.04 9.75 14.87
CA ILE A 17 1.11 10.81 15.25
C ILE A 17 1.88 11.87 16.04
N THR A 18 1.67 13.13 15.67
CA THR A 18 2.28 14.29 16.34
C THR A 18 2.06 14.24 17.86
N LYS A 19 3.12 14.49 18.63
CA LYS A 19 3.15 14.42 20.11
C LYS A 19 2.82 13.02 20.68
N THR A 20 3.12 11.95 19.94
CA THR A 20 3.09 10.59 20.50
C THR A 20 3.95 10.51 21.77
N ARG A 21 3.51 9.69 22.74
CA ARG A 21 4.21 9.49 24.02
C ARG A 21 5.54 8.75 23.85
N TYR A 22 5.68 7.97 22.77
CA TYR A 22 6.82 7.08 22.55
C TYR A 22 7.39 7.26 21.12
N PRO A 23 7.98 8.43 20.79
CA PRO A 23 8.44 8.71 19.43
C PRO A 23 9.50 7.73 18.93
N GLU A 24 10.46 7.36 19.79
CA GLU A 24 11.52 6.42 19.43
C GLU A 24 10.99 5.02 19.15
N LEU A 25 10.05 4.53 19.97
CA LEU A 25 9.43 3.22 19.76
C LEU A 25 8.62 3.18 18.45
N VAL A 26 7.96 4.28 18.07
CA VAL A 26 7.26 4.35 16.79
C VAL A 26 8.25 4.30 15.63
N ASN A 27 9.39 4.98 15.72
CA ASN A 27 10.42 4.93 14.69
C ASN A 27 11.01 3.53 14.55
N GLU A 28 11.34 2.89 15.67
CA GLU A 28 11.83 1.50 15.71
C GLU A 28 10.82 0.55 15.04
N TRP A 29 9.56 0.63 15.42
CA TRP A 29 8.50 -0.20 14.85
C TRP A 29 8.30 0.03 13.35
N ILE A 30 8.34 1.28 12.87
CA ILE A 30 8.26 1.58 11.44
C ILE A 30 9.45 0.97 10.68
N ASN A 31 10.66 1.02 11.24
CA ASN A 31 11.83 0.40 10.63
C ASN A 31 11.70 -1.13 10.57
N GLU A 32 11.13 -1.76 11.59
CA GLU A 32 10.86 -3.20 11.62
C GLU A 32 9.90 -3.60 10.49
N LEU A 33 8.81 -2.84 10.28
CA LEU A 33 7.86 -3.08 9.19
C LEU A 33 8.46 -2.93 7.78
N LEU A 34 9.53 -2.14 7.66
CA LEU A 34 10.28 -1.94 6.43
C LEU A 34 11.47 -2.91 6.30
N SER A 35 11.68 -3.79 7.27
CA SER A 35 12.74 -4.80 7.19
C SER A 35 12.45 -5.83 6.11
N VAL A 36 13.52 -6.39 5.53
CA VAL A 36 13.40 -7.53 4.59
C VAL A 36 12.73 -8.72 5.26
N GLU A 37 12.98 -8.94 6.56
CA GLU A 37 12.40 -10.03 7.33
C GLU A 37 10.88 -9.92 7.43
N TYR A 38 10.38 -8.77 7.91
CA TYR A 38 8.94 -8.53 8.01
C TYR A 38 8.26 -8.58 6.63
N GLN A 39 8.86 -7.94 5.63
CA GLN A 39 8.31 -7.93 4.28
C GLN A 39 8.32 -9.34 3.66
N THR A 40 9.31 -10.17 3.97
CA THR A 40 9.33 -11.59 3.57
C THR A 40 8.19 -12.37 4.23
N MET A 41 7.88 -12.12 5.49
CA MET A 41 6.68 -12.69 6.11
C MET A 41 5.40 -12.19 5.40
N ALA A 42 5.32 -10.90 5.10
CA ALA A 42 4.12 -10.28 4.51
C ALA A 42 3.82 -10.71 3.06
N VAL A 43 4.82 -11.07 2.26
CA VAL A 43 4.60 -11.59 0.89
C VAL A 43 4.06 -13.03 0.87
N ASN A 44 4.15 -13.74 2.00
CA ASN A 44 3.74 -15.13 2.12
C ASN A 44 2.27 -15.27 2.53
N SER A 45 1.76 -16.50 2.45
CA SER A 45 0.45 -16.86 3.00
C SER A 45 0.39 -16.54 4.50
N PRO A 46 -0.71 -16.01 5.02
CA PRO A 46 -2.01 -15.80 4.33
C PRO A 46 -2.18 -14.42 3.68
N TYR A 47 -1.15 -13.56 3.70
CA TYR A 47 -1.31 -12.12 3.42
C TYR A 47 -1.12 -11.77 1.94
N PHE A 48 -0.07 -12.28 1.31
CA PHE A 48 0.28 -11.99 -0.08
C PHE A 48 0.38 -10.49 -0.41
N PHE A 49 0.89 -9.68 0.51
CA PHE A 49 1.12 -8.26 0.26
C PHE A 49 2.30 -8.03 -0.68
N GLY A 50 2.18 -7.04 -1.56
CA GLY A 50 3.30 -6.62 -2.42
C GLY A 50 4.37 -5.92 -1.59
N PRO A 51 5.65 -6.33 -1.68
CA PRO A 51 6.70 -5.72 -0.88
C PRO A 51 7.09 -4.35 -1.44
N THR A 52 7.43 -3.40 -0.57
CA THR A 52 7.88 -2.05 -0.96
C THR A 52 9.40 -1.87 -0.86
N VAL A 53 10.11 -2.88 -0.33
CA VAL A 53 11.57 -2.88 -0.18
C VAL A 53 12.22 -3.88 -1.13
N LYS A 54 13.49 -3.63 -1.46
CA LYS A 54 14.29 -4.54 -2.29
C LYS A 54 14.73 -5.77 -1.48
N GLY A 55 15.06 -6.85 -2.19
CA GLY A 55 15.61 -8.07 -1.58
C GLY A 55 14.57 -9.09 -1.12
N VAL A 56 13.28 -8.82 -1.30
CA VAL A 56 12.19 -9.75 -0.99
C VAL A 56 11.79 -10.53 -2.24
N SER A 57 11.85 -11.86 -2.16
CA SER A 57 11.41 -12.74 -3.25
C SER A 57 9.91 -12.99 -3.16
N ILE A 58 9.20 -12.78 -4.26
CA ILE A 58 7.75 -13.01 -4.31
C ILE A 58 7.49 -14.51 -4.52
N PRO A 59 6.78 -15.19 -3.59
CA PRO A 59 6.54 -16.62 -3.70
C PRO A 59 5.58 -16.92 -4.85
N ALA A 60 5.69 -18.10 -5.47
CA ALA A 60 4.85 -18.49 -6.59
C ALA A 60 3.35 -18.44 -6.25
N ALA A 61 2.99 -18.74 -5.00
CA ALA A 61 1.62 -18.67 -4.49
C ALA A 61 1.04 -17.24 -4.45
N ALA A 62 1.88 -16.20 -4.41
CA ALA A 62 1.43 -14.80 -4.36
C ALA A 62 1.11 -14.22 -5.76
N ARG A 63 1.65 -14.80 -6.84
CA ARG A 63 1.51 -14.29 -8.22
C ARG A 63 0.07 -14.01 -8.66
N PRO A 64 -0.96 -14.80 -8.26
CA PRO A 64 -2.35 -14.48 -8.63
C PRO A 64 -2.92 -13.22 -7.95
N TYR A 65 -2.28 -12.75 -6.87
CA TYR A 65 -2.81 -11.73 -5.96
C TYR A 65 -2.01 -10.43 -5.96
N THR A 66 -0.69 -10.51 -6.15
CA THR A 66 0.20 -9.35 -6.19
C THR A 66 1.00 -9.32 -7.50
N PRO A 67 1.27 -8.14 -8.08
CA PRO A 67 2.26 -7.99 -9.15
C PRO A 67 3.57 -8.65 -8.74
N SER A 68 4.11 -9.47 -9.64
CA SER A 68 5.26 -10.34 -9.38
C SER A 68 6.41 -10.16 -10.37
N THR A 69 6.22 -9.34 -11.40
CA THR A 69 7.22 -8.99 -12.41
C THR A 69 7.33 -7.48 -12.57
N PRO A 70 8.46 -6.96 -13.08
CA PRO A 70 8.60 -5.52 -13.36
C PRO A 70 7.51 -4.99 -14.32
N ALA A 71 7.12 -5.78 -15.32
CA ALA A 71 6.08 -5.39 -16.26
C ALA A 71 4.68 -5.28 -15.61
N GLU A 72 4.36 -6.15 -14.65
CA GLU A 72 3.12 -6.07 -13.89
C GLU A 72 3.13 -4.88 -12.92
N VAL A 73 4.27 -4.62 -12.26
CA VAL A 73 4.44 -3.45 -11.38
C VAL A 73 4.25 -2.15 -12.15
N LEU A 74 4.76 -2.05 -13.37
CA LEU A 74 4.60 -0.86 -14.23
C LEU A 74 3.15 -0.60 -14.67
N LYS A 75 2.29 -1.63 -14.63
CA LYS A 75 0.86 -1.48 -14.92
C LYS A 75 0.05 -1.02 -13.71
N LEU A 76 0.64 -0.98 -12.51
CA LEU A 76 -0.08 -0.53 -11.33
C LEU A 76 -0.61 0.88 -11.52
N GLN A 77 -1.90 1.05 -11.29
CA GLN A 77 -2.54 2.35 -11.24
C GLN A 77 -2.51 2.88 -9.82
N SER A 78 -2.25 4.17 -9.62
CA SER A 78 -2.33 4.78 -8.30
C SER A 78 -2.93 6.17 -8.41
N VAL A 79 -3.29 6.71 -7.25
CA VAL A 79 -3.86 8.05 -7.13
C VAL A 79 -2.75 9.09 -7.13
N ASP A 80 -2.91 10.13 -7.95
CA ASP A 80 -2.10 11.33 -7.88
C ASP A 80 -2.51 12.19 -6.67
N TRP A 81 -1.89 11.92 -5.52
CA TRP A 81 -2.20 12.60 -4.27
C TRP A 81 -1.96 14.11 -4.30
N SER A 82 -1.10 14.60 -5.20
CA SER A 82 -0.89 16.05 -5.36
C SER A 82 -2.14 16.77 -5.90
N LYS A 83 -2.98 16.04 -6.63
CA LYS A 83 -4.27 16.53 -7.15
C LYS A 83 -5.43 16.23 -6.20
N ILE A 84 -5.41 15.07 -5.55
CA ILE A 84 -6.50 14.66 -4.66
C ILE A 84 -6.46 15.39 -3.32
N ALA A 85 -5.29 15.57 -2.70
CA ALA A 85 -5.20 16.15 -1.36
C ALA A 85 -5.82 17.56 -1.25
N PRO A 86 -5.61 18.50 -2.21
CA PRO A 86 -6.23 19.83 -2.16
C PRO A 86 -7.76 19.83 -2.26
N MET A 87 -8.36 18.81 -2.89
CA MET A 87 -9.80 18.73 -3.15
C MET A 87 -10.51 17.65 -2.33
N ARG A 88 -9.81 16.98 -1.40
CA ARG A 88 -10.31 15.82 -0.65
C ARG A 88 -11.69 16.07 -0.03
N GLY A 89 -11.89 17.23 0.59
CA GLY A 89 -13.16 17.57 1.24
C GLY A 89 -14.34 17.57 0.25
N ALA A 90 -14.19 18.28 -0.86
CA ALA A 90 -15.22 18.38 -1.90
C ALA A 90 -15.56 17.02 -2.53
N ILE A 91 -14.55 16.16 -2.72
CA ILE A 91 -14.73 14.79 -3.24
C ILE A 91 -15.58 13.96 -2.26
N VAL A 92 -15.26 14.01 -0.96
CA VAL A 92 -16.01 13.27 0.07
C VAL A 92 -17.46 13.78 0.16
N GLU A 93 -17.66 15.09 0.22
CA GLU A 93 -19.01 15.67 0.25
C GLU A 93 -19.85 15.29 -0.98
N GLN A 94 -19.23 15.22 -2.16
CA GLN A 94 -19.91 14.78 -3.38
C GLN A 94 -20.28 13.30 -3.32
N PHE A 95 -19.40 12.46 -2.76
CA PHE A 95 -19.67 11.04 -2.58
C PHE A 95 -20.88 10.84 -1.65
N ASP A 96 -20.88 11.47 -0.48
CA ASP A 96 -21.95 11.34 0.51
C ASP A 96 -23.31 11.76 -0.09
N ARG A 97 -23.36 12.90 -0.79
CA ARG A 97 -24.59 13.36 -1.45
C ARG A 97 -25.16 12.36 -2.46
N ASN A 98 -24.31 11.59 -3.12
CA ASN A 98 -24.72 10.73 -4.23
C ASN A 98 -24.97 9.28 -3.81
N PHE A 99 -24.37 8.82 -2.71
CA PHE A 99 -24.28 7.39 -2.41
C PHE A 99 -24.61 6.99 -0.97
N THR A 100 -24.82 7.92 -0.04
CA THR A 100 -25.10 7.59 1.38
C THR A 100 -26.54 7.92 1.81
N SER A 101 -27.50 7.85 0.89
CA SER A 101 -28.94 7.98 1.16
C SER A 101 -29.55 6.72 1.76
#